data_AF-A0AA37W408-F1
#
_entry.id   AF-A0AA37W408-F1
#
_cell.length_a   1.000
_cell.length_b   1.000
_cell.length_c   1.000
_cell.angle_alpha   90.00
_cell.angle_beta   90.00
_cell.angle_gamma   90.00
#
_symmetry.space_group_name_H-M   'P 1'
#
loop_
_entity.id
_entity.type
_entity.pdbx_description
1 polymer ?
#
loop_
_entity_poly.entity_id
_entity_poly.type
_entity_poly.pdbx_seq_one_letter_code
_entity_poly.pdbx_strand_id
1 'polypeptide(L)'
;MNSQKNKNFISAALLLAITQVVGCTSESDVQKSVNNTGKSDATDNKISGSFKSAYDTGVFYSTEMMPSSQVYGRKANGCTQQYNDHYFETANALVYGNPELPSSDYERVASWVEENFDSALSAMQVTKGEYFSNRYAIRLDGLKYIRNNLAYKQYDSVSYPSEFDNWNYEQQVDWATKTTKNMDTAQAVGLLVNDPYSPFQTESEAVLEDKLYVCIHETTSTNGWGEGNLVGINVGAPSIAVPHEVDKIVKHEIIHTIQYALTGNFEGLGLPRWFSEGQAVSLSGMNVAHKSQHSEYDPTLVVYYNDEIGDQATAYSHYGLAYQYLKDTNGQSSIISFMKDVKQVTYDFSKQLNSPLEEYHGYVEAFDKSMKQFNGAPLSVEQYRYDYHSLLTDY
;
A
#
# COMPACT_ATOMS: atom_id res chain seq x y z
N MET A 1 -29.24 42.81 9.96
CA MET A 1 -30.07 41.71 10.50
C MET A 1 -30.26 40.67 9.42
N ASN A 2 -29.70 39.47 9.66
CA ASN A 2 -30.04 38.12 9.16
C ASN A 2 -30.07 37.89 7.63
N SER A 3 -29.57 36.79 7.07
CA SER A 3 -28.80 35.65 7.56
C SER A 3 -28.41 34.82 6.34
N GLN A 4 -27.16 34.36 6.34
CA GLN A 4 -26.57 33.23 5.64
C GLN A 4 -27.53 32.18 5.04
N LYS A 5 -27.15 31.70 3.84
CA LYS A 5 -26.99 30.26 3.54
C LYS A 5 -26.02 30.10 2.36
N ASN A 6 -24.72 30.16 2.66
CA ASN A 6 -23.70 29.54 1.82
C ASN A 6 -23.86 28.02 1.96
N LYS A 7 -24.20 27.34 0.86
CA LYS A 7 -24.03 25.90 0.76
C LYS A 7 -22.64 25.65 0.22
N ASN A 8 -21.68 25.46 1.12
CA ASN A 8 -20.41 24.83 0.80
C ASN A 8 -20.72 23.36 0.47
N PHE A 9 -20.60 22.98 -0.81
CA PHE A 9 -20.43 21.58 -1.17
C PHE A 9 -18.94 21.27 -1.08
N ILE A 10 -18.51 20.77 0.07
CA ILE A 10 -17.28 20.01 0.18
C ILE A 10 -17.68 18.57 -0.16
N SER A 11 -17.52 18.18 -1.42
CA SER A 11 -17.48 16.77 -1.80
C SER A 11 -16.03 16.36 -1.96
N ALA A 12 -15.32 16.23 -0.84
CA ALA A 12 -14.12 15.43 -0.78
C ALA A 12 -14.57 13.99 -0.49
N ALA A 13 -14.87 13.23 -1.54
CA ALA A 13 -14.97 11.78 -1.41
C ALA A 13 -13.55 11.26 -1.19
N LEU A 14 -13.18 11.11 0.09
CA LEU A 14 -11.93 10.48 0.50
C LEU A 14 -12.13 8.97 0.37
N LEU A 15 -11.70 8.39 -0.73
CA LEU A 15 -11.77 6.94 -0.94
C LEU A 15 -10.66 6.25 -0.16
N LEU A 16 -11.07 5.42 0.81
CA LEU A 16 -10.21 4.59 1.63
C LEU A 16 -10.06 3.23 0.93
N ALA A 17 -8.87 2.91 0.45
CA ALA A 17 -8.50 1.52 0.19
C ALA A 17 -8.37 0.82 1.55
N ILE A 18 -9.19 -0.20 1.78
CA ILE A 18 -9.17 -1.04 2.99
C ILE A 18 -8.52 -2.33 2.53
N THR A 19 -7.39 -2.71 3.12
CA THR A 19 -6.77 -4.03 2.97
C THR A 19 -6.81 -4.67 4.36
N GLN A 20 -7.65 -5.69 4.54
CA GLN A 20 -7.61 -6.54 5.72
C GLN A 20 -7.52 -7.98 5.23
N VAL A 21 -6.35 -8.59 5.42
CA VAL A 21 -6.21 -10.02 5.15
C VAL A 21 -6.86 -10.79 6.30
N VAL A 22 -7.80 -11.65 5.97
CA VAL A 22 -8.33 -12.69 6.86
C VAL A 22 -7.59 -13.98 6.57
N GLY A 23 -6.99 -14.58 7.60
CA GLY A 23 -6.41 -15.91 7.52
C GLY A 23 -7.49 -16.95 7.26
N CYS A 24 -7.48 -17.56 6.08
CA CYS A 24 -8.39 -18.63 5.71
C CYS A 24 -8.14 -19.89 6.56
N THR A 25 -9.10 -20.31 7.38
CA THR A 25 -9.19 -21.70 7.85
C THR A 25 -10.62 -22.20 7.59
N SER A 26 -10.76 -23.16 6.69
CA SER A 26 -11.99 -23.92 6.48
C SER A 26 -11.81 -25.30 7.11
N GLU A 27 -12.37 -25.49 8.31
CA GLU A 27 -12.52 -26.82 8.91
C GLU A 27 -13.69 -27.53 8.22
N SER A 28 -13.40 -28.66 7.58
CA SER A 28 -14.40 -29.68 7.26
C SER A 28 -14.11 -30.92 8.11
N ASP A 29 -15.03 -31.21 9.02
CA ASP A 29 -15.00 -32.33 9.95
C ASP A 29 -14.85 -33.68 9.23
N VAL A 30 -13.69 -34.32 9.37
CA VAL A 30 -13.58 -35.78 9.43
C VAL A 30 -12.60 -36.16 10.53
N GLN A 31 -13.14 -36.57 11.67
CA GLN A 31 -12.40 -37.18 12.78
C GLN A 31 -11.53 -38.36 12.29
N LYS A 32 -10.21 -38.20 12.35
CA LYS A 32 -9.27 -39.30 12.63
C LYS A 32 -8.16 -38.80 13.54
N SER A 33 -8.14 -39.32 14.77
CA SER A 33 -7.09 -39.11 15.74
C SER A 33 -5.75 -39.63 15.21
N VAL A 34 -4.82 -38.73 14.91
CA VAL A 34 -3.40 -39.05 14.80
C VAL A 34 -2.64 -38.04 15.64
N ASN A 35 -2.18 -38.49 16.81
CA ASN A 35 -1.21 -37.75 17.60
C ASN A 35 0.07 -37.60 16.76
N ASN A 36 0.36 -36.40 16.30
CA ASN A 36 1.68 -36.04 15.80
C ASN A 36 2.08 -34.71 16.40
N THR A 37 2.95 -34.78 17.40
CA THR A 37 3.72 -33.66 17.94
C THR A 37 4.71 -33.19 16.87
N GLY A 38 4.23 -32.43 15.90
CA GLY A 38 5.05 -31.74 14.90
C GLY A 38 5.50 -30.40 15.46
N LYS A 39 6.42 -30.42 16.42
CA LYS A 39 7.18 -29.23 16.79
C LYS A 39 8.09 -28.94 15.59
N SER A 40 7.74 -27.93 14.79
CA SER A 40 8.70 -27.38 13.84
C SER A 40 9.83 -26.78 14.66
N ASP A 41 10.97 -27.45 14.68
CA ASP A 41 12.23 -26.86 15.12
C ASP A 41 12.55 -25.73 14.13
N ALA A 42 12.04 -24.54 14.42
CA ALA A 42 12.57 -23.31 13.87
C ALA A 42 13.99 -23.19 14.44
N THR A 43 14.99 -23.47 13.58
CA THR A 43 16.37 -23.09 13.85
C THR A 43 16.37 -21.62 14.23
N ASP A 44 16.83 -21.36 15.45
CA ASP A 44 17.00 -20.06 16.10
C ASP A 44 18.06 -19.25 15.34
N ASN A 45 17.73 -18.83 14.11
CA ASN A 45 18.53 -17.89 13.35
C ASN A 45 18.39 -16.54 14.04
N LYS A 46 19.24 -16.32 15.03
CA LYS A 46 19.31 -15.05 15.76
C LYS A 46 19.54 -13.93 14.76
N ILE A 47 18.51 -13.12 14.52
CA ILE A 47 18.61 -12.02 13.57
C ILE A 47 19.52 -10.93 14.13
N SER A 48 20.37 -10.36 13.28
CA SER A 48 21.25 -9.26 13.67
C SER A 48 20.43 -7.98 13.78
N GLY A 49 20.26 -7.48 15.00
CA GLY A 49 19.59 -6.20 15.25
C GLY A 49 19.82 -5.69 16.66
N SER A 50 19.34 -4.48 16.94
CA SER A 50 19.46 -3.84 18.24
C SER A 50 18.31 -2.88 18.51
N PHE A 51 17.89 -2.77 19.76
CA PHE A 51 17.00 -1.71 20.20
C PHE A 51 17.67 -0.34 20.18
N LYS A 52 16.94 0.67 19.72
CA LYS A 52 17.36 2.07 19.65
C LYS A 52 16.27 3.00 20.18
N SER A 53 16.69 4.20 20.55
CA SER A 53 15.82 5.32 20.94
C SER A 53 15.74 6.30 19.79
N ALA A 54 14.52 6.68 19.39
CA ALA A 54 14.28 7.71 18.38
C ALA A 54 14.81 9.08 18.82
N TYR A 55 14.90 9.36 20.12
CA TYR A 55 15.51 10.60 20.62
C TYR A 55 17.02 10.66 20.36
N ASP A 56 17.69 9.51 20.28
CA ASP A 56 19.12 9.44 20.00
C ASP A 56 19.40 9.45 18.49
N THR A 57 18.49 8.89 17.69
CA THR A 57 18.68 8.71 16.24
C THR A 57 17.95 9.75 15.38
N GLY A 58 16.94 10.43 15.92
CA GLY A 58 15.99 11.25 15.16
C GLY A 58 14.97 10.44 14.35
N VAL A 59 14.98 9.11 14.45
CA VAL A 59 14.14 8.22 13.63
C VAL A 59 12.91 7.81 14.43
N PHE A 60 11.79 8.47 14.15
CA PHE A 60 10.47 8.15 14.72
C PHE A 60 9.61 7.39 13.71
N TYR A 61 8.69 6.55 14.20
CA TYR A 61 7.70 5.89 13.34
C TYR A 61 6.87 6.92 12.56
N SER A 62 6.34 7.93 13.26
CA SER A 62 5.67 9.10 12.68
C SER A 62 6.13 10.38 13.37
N THR A 63 6.32 11.45 12.61
CA THR A 63 6.60 12.81 13.12
C THR A 63 5.41 13.75 12.89
N GLU A 64 4.30 13.21 12.40
CA GLU A 64 3.11 13.97 12.03
C GLU A 64 2.25 14.30 13.26
N MET A 65 1.71 15.52 13.33
CA MET A 65 0.78 15.91 14.39
C MET A 65 -0.55 15.14 14.31
N MET A 66 -0.98 14.77 13.10
CA MET A 66 -2.20 13.99 12.86
C MET A 66 -1.91 12.84 11.88
N PRO A 67 -1.28 11.75 12.36
CA PRO A 67 -0.87 10.65 11.50
C PRO A 67 -2.05 10.03 10.74
N SER A 68 -1.91 9.91 9.42
CA SER A 68 -2.98 9.39 8.57
C SER A 68 -2.93 7.87 8.44
N SER A 69 -4.07 7.21 8.61
CA SER A 69 -4.22 5.78 8.29
C SER A 69 -3.95 5.45 6.81
N GLN A 70 -3.97 6.45 5.91
CA GLN A 70 -3.57 6.27 4.51
C GLN A 70 -2.06 6.00 4.36
N VAL A 71 -1.24 6.52 5.28
CA VAL A 71 0.23 6.38 5.25
C VAL A 71 0.66 5.17 6.04
N TYR A 72 0.17 5.06 7.29
CA TYR A 72 0.65 4.06 8.25
C TYR A 72 -0.28 2.86 8.40
N GLY A 73 -1.47 2.87 7.80
CA GLY A 73 -2.49 1.85 8.03
C GLY A 73 -3.29 2.09 9.32
N ARG A 74 -4.41 1.38 9.45
CA ARG A 74 -5.36 1.50 10.57
C ARG A 74 -4.85 0.88 11.86
N LYS A 75 -3.96 -0.12 11.77
CA LYS A 75 -3.41 -0.81 12.93
C LYS A 75 -2.20 -0.11 13.55
N ALA A 76 -1.74 0.99 12.97
CA ALA A 76 -0.55 1.70 13.42
C ALA A 76 -0.77 2.71 14.56
N ASN A 77 -2.01 2.91 15.04
CA ASN A 77 -2.32 3.94 16.05
C ASN A 77 -1.41 3.91 17.29
N GLY A 78 -1.04 2.72 17.77
CA GLY A 78 -0.11 2.59 18.89
C GLY A 78 1.27 3.19 18.56
N CYS A 79 1.85 2.79 17.43
CA CYS A 79 3.18 3.26 17.02
C CYS A 79 3.21 4.72 16.57
N THR A 80 2.10 5.26 16.03
CA THR A 80 2.05 6.67 15.62
C THR A 80 1.84 7.64 16.78
N GLN A 81 1.28 7.20 17.92
CA GLN A 81 0.88 8.09 19.02
C GLN A 81 1.62 7.83 20.33
N GLN A 82 1.91 6.56 20.66
CA GLN A 82 2.35 6.16 22.00
C GLN A 82 3.71 5.47 21.99
N TYR A 83 3.98 4.65 20.97
CA TYR A 83 5.16 3.77 20.89
C TYR A 83 6.07 4.17 19.74
N ASN A 84 6.28 5.47 19.62
CA ASN A 84 6.90 6.12 18.47
C ASN A 84 8.41 6.31 18.62
N ASP A 85 8.94 6.09 19.83
CA ASP A 85 10.26 6.52 20.26
C ASP A 85 11.23 5.38 20.58
N HIS A 86 10.77 4.13 20.50
CA HIS A 86 11.59 2.94 20.76
C HIS A 86 11.35 1.89 19.69
N TYR A 87 12.43 1.37 19.11
CA TYR A 87 12.34 0.39 18.02
C TYR A 87 13.50 -0.59 18.00
N PHE A 88 13.24 -1.78 17.48
CA PHE A 88 14.27 -2.76 17.12
C PHE A 88 14.66 -2.57 15.66
N GLU A 89 15.94 -2.33 15.41
CA GLU A 89 16.46 -2.09 14.06
C GLU A 89 17.26 -3.29 13.55
N THR A 90 16.98 -3.67 12.30
CA THR A 90 17.73 -4.65 11.51
C THR A 90 18.23 -4.02 10.21
N ALA A 91 18.70 -4.80 9.24
CA ALA A 91 19.20 -4.27 7.97
C ALA A 91 18.07 -3.60 7.16
N ASN A 92 16.90 -4.23 7.14
CA ASN A 92 15.76 -3.88 6.29
C ASN A 92 14.55 -3.34 7.06
N ALA A 93 14.49 -3.45 8.38
CA ALA A 93 13.31 -3.07 9.15
C ALA A 93 13.58 -2.17 10.36
N LEU A 94 12.60 -1.33 10.67
CA LEU A 94 12.46 -0.57 11.91
C LEU A 94 11.16 -1.04 12.59
N VAL A 95 11.28 -1.80 13.69
CA VAL A 95 10.14 -2.44 14.35
C VAL A 95 9.75 -1.71 15.62
N TYR A 96 8.58 -1.09 15.60
CA TYR A 96 7.98 -0.34 16.71
C TYR A 96 6.82 -1.14 17.31
N GLY A 97 6.48 -0.86 18.57
CA GLY A 97 5.40 -1.55 19.27
C GLY A 97 5.38 -1.18 20.75
N ASN A 98 4.36 -1.64 21.48
CA ASN A 98 4.24 -1.41 22.92
C ASN A 98 5.50 -1.90 23.66
N PRO A 99 6.24 -1.03 24.38
CA PRO A 99 7.45 -1.42 25.14
C PRO A 99 7.23 -2.48 26.22
N GLU A 100 5.98 -2.72 26.62
CA GLU A 100 5.61 -3.80 27.54
C GLU A 100 5.58 -5.18 26.87
N LEU A 101 5.61 -5.26 25.52
CA LEU A 101 5.73 -6.52 24.80
C LEU A 101 7.12 -7.15 25.00
N PRO A 102 7.21 -8.49 25.01
CA PRO A 102 8.49 -9.17 25.10
C PRO A 102 9.44 -8.77 23.95
N SER A 103 10.74 -8.64 24.23
CA SER A 103 11.74 -8.35 23.18
C SER A 103 11.73 -9.39 22.05
N SER A 104 11.36 -10.64 22.35
CA SER A 104 11.20 -11.70 21.36
C SER A 104 10.16 -11.40 20.29
N ASP A 105 9.15 -10.57 20.57
CA ASP A 105 8.14 -10.18 19.58
C ASP A 105 8.76 -9.29 18.50
N TYR A 106 9.57 -8.31 18.91
CA TYR A 106 10.31 -7.45 18.00
C TYR A 106 11.31 -8.23 17.16
N GLU A 107 12.09 -9.10 17.79
CA GLU A 107 13.07 -9.95 17.11
C GLU A 107 12.39 -10.91 16.11
N ARG A 108 11.25 -11.50 16.50
CA ARG A 108 10.50 -12.42 15.64
C ARG A 108 9.87 -11.71 14.44
N VAL A 109 9.25 -10.56 14.67
CA VAL A 109 8.67 -9.74 13.59
C VAL A 109 9.75 -9.24 12.64
N ALA A 110 10.88 -8.78 13.17
CA ALA A 110 12.01 -8.37 12.34
C ALA A 110 12.53 -9.54 11.48
N SER A 111 12.57 -10.75 12.06
CA SER A 111 12.95 -11.98 11.34
C SER A 111 12.01 -12.26 10.17
N TRP A 112 10.69 -12.18 10.37
CA TRP A 112 9.74 -12.38 9.28
C TRP A 112 9.92 -11.38 8.14
N VAL A 113 10.20 -10.11 8.46
CA VAL A 113 10.43 -9.08 7.43
C VAL A 113 11.70 -9.37 6.65
N GLU A 114 12.78 -9.70 7.33
CA GLU A 114 14.08 -9.99 6.73
C GLU A 114 14.04 -11.26 5.87
N GLU A 115 13.28 -12.27 6.29
CA GLU A 115 13.06 -13.51 5.53
C GLU A 115 12.18 -13.31 4.28
N ASN A 116 11.26 -12.34 4.30
CA ASN A 116 10.25 -12.18 3.26
C ASN A 116 10.44 -10.97 2.33
N PHE A 117 11.23 -9.96 2.70
CA PHE A 117 11.35 -8.75 1.89
C PHE A 117 11.99 -9.02 0.51
N ASP A 118 13.13 -9.70 0.47
CA ASP A 118 13.78 -10.07 -0.78
C ASP A 118 12.92 -11.06 -1.61
N SER A 119 12.17 -11.94 -0.93
CA SER A 119 11.22 -12.87 -1.58
C SER A 119 10.04 -12.13 -2.22
N ALA A 120 9.50 -11.09 -1.57
CA ALA A 120 8.44 -10.24 -2.10
C ALA A 120 8.94 -9.42 -3.31
N LEU A 121 10.11 -8.79 -3.18
CA LEU A 121 10.79 -8.07 -4.26
C LEU A 121 11.04 -8.98 -5.48
N SER A 122 11.56 -10.18 -5.25
CA SER A 122 11.80 -11.18 -6.30
C SER A 122 10.51 -11.63 -6.99
N ALA A 123 9.44 -11.88 -6.23
CA ALA A 123 8.14 -12.26 -6.78
C ALA A 123 7.51 -11.14 -7.62
N MET A 124 7.71 -9.89 -7.19
CA MET A 124 7.34 -8.70 -7.94
C MET A 124 8.29 -8.40 -9.10
N GLN A 125 9.43 -9.09 -9.25
CA GLN A 125 10.49 -8.74 -10.22
C GLN A 125 10.97 -7.28 -10.10
N VAL A 126 11.14 -6.81 -8.87
CA VAL A 126 11.61 -5.47 -8.53
C VAL A 126 12.85 -5.59 -7.66
N THR A 127 13.88 -4.81 -7.93
CA THR A 127 15.07 -4.75 -7.05
C THR A 127 14.82 -3.86 -5.84
N LYS A 128 15.56 -4.07 -4.74
CA LYS A 128 15.49 -3.20 -3.55
C LYS A 128 15.73 -1.71 -3.90
N GLY A 129 16.72 -1.46 -4.77
CA GLY A 129 17.02 -0.10 -5.25
C GLY A 129 15.86 0.52 -6.03
N GLU A 130 15.21 -0.25 -6.91
CA GLU A 130 14.02 0.22 -7.62
C GLU A 130 12.84 0.49 -6.67
N TYR A 131 12.63 -0.34 -5.64
CA TYR A 131 11.59 -0.11 -4.66
C TYR A 131 11.80 1.25 -3.95
N PHE A 132 12.98 1.49 -3.38
CA PHE A 132 13.26 2.74 -2.67
C PHE A 132 13.30 3.96 -3.60
N SER A 133 13.74 3.81 -4.86
CA SER A 133 13.71 4.91 -5.82
C SER A 133 12.29 5.27 -6.28
N ASN A 134 11.35 4.33 -6.22
CA ASN A 134 9.94 4.58 -6.55
C ASN A 134 9.13 4.96 -5.32
N ARG A 135 9.50 4.53 -4.11
CA ARG A 135 8.89 5.00 -2.86
C ARG A 135 9.18 6.50 -2.68
N TYR A 136 8.21 7.25 -2.17
CA TYR A 136 8.48 8.63 -1.76
C TYR A 136 9.47 8.63 -0.59
N ALA A 137 10.63 9.27 -0.77
CA ALA A 137 11.62 9.45 0.29
C ALA A 137 11.13 10.45 1.35
N ILE A 138 10.36 11.45 0.93
CA ILE A 138 9.71 12.40 1.84
C ILE A 138 8.39 11.81 2.34
N ARG A 139 8.10 11.99 3.64
CA ARG A 139 6.80 11.63 4.22
C ARG A 139 5.65 12.25 3.43
N LEU A 140 4.59 11.47 3.19
CA LEU A 140 3.51 11.87 2.28
C LEU A 140 2.84 13.18 2.71
N ASP A 141 2.69 13.42 4.02
CA ASP A 141 2.12 14.66 4.54
C ASP A 141 2.98 15.89 4.20
N GLY A 142 4.31 15.73 4.09
CA GLY A 142 5.21 16.79 3.65
C GLY A 142 5.03 17.12 2.18
N LEU A 143 4.90 16.09 1.34
CA LEU A 143 4.58 16.28 -0.08
C LEU A 143 3.19 16.93 -0.26
N LYS A 144 2.19 16.51 0.52
CA LYS A 144 0.86 17.15 0.52
C LYS A 144 0.93 18.61 0.97
N TYR A 145 1.73 18.91 1.99
CA TYR A 145 1.96 20.27 2.48
C TYR A 145 2.59 21.16 1.39
N ILE A 146 3.67 20.68 0.76
CA ILE A 146 4.33 21.38 -0.36
C ILE A 146 3.33 21.63 -1.49
N ARG A 147 2.62 20.58 -1.95
CA ARG A 147 1.62 20.69 -3.02
C ARG A 147 0.57 21.75 -2.71
N ASN A 148 0.02 21.75 -1.50
CA ASN A 148 -1.02 22.70 -1.13
C ASN A 148 -0.47 24.14 -1.13
N ASN A 149 0.73 24.37 -0.58
CA ASN A 149 1.38 25.68 -0.58
C ASN A 149 1.73 26.17 -1.99
N LEU A 150 2.17 25.27 -2.88
CA LEU A 150 2.39 25.56 -4.29
C LEU A 150 1.08 25.97 -5.00
N ALA A 151 -0.03 25.27 -4.75
CA ALA A 151 -1.32 25.60 -5.35
C ALA A 151 -1.81 27.01 -4.96
N TYR A 152 -1.42 27.49 -3.77
CA TYR A 152 -1.73 28.85 -3.29
C TYR A 152 -0.59 29.86 -3.51
N LYS A 153 0.45 29.51 -4.26
CA LYS A 153 1.60 30.38 -4.56
C LYS A 153 2.29 30.94 -3.30
N GLN A 154 2.49 30.09 -2.29
CA GLN A 154 3.03 30.50 -0.97
C GLN A 154 4.57 30.47 -0.89
N TYR A 155 5.26 29.87 -1.86
CA TYR A 155 6.72 29.79 -1.85
C TYR A 155 7.37 30.78 -2.81
N ASP A 156 7.98 31.85 -2.29
CA ASP A 156 8.70 32.86 -3.11
C ASP A 156 9.93 32.30 -3.83
N SER A 157 10.51 31.21 -3.31
CA SER A 157 11.69 30.54 -3.88
C SER A 157 11.39 29.70 -5.13
N VAL A 158 10.11 29.51 -5.45
CA VAL A 158 9.67 28.68 -6.58
C VAL A 158 9.31 29.56 -7.77
N SER A 159 9.77 29.17 -8.96
CA SER A 159 9.39 29.83 -10.21
C SER A 159 8.03 29.30 -10.70
N TYR A 160 6.98 30.09 -10.52
CA TYR A 160 5.65 29.77 -11.04
C TYR A 160 5.53 30.09 -12.53
N PRO A 161 4.67 29.35 -13.28
CA PRO A 161 4.26 29.72 -14.63
C PRO A 161 3.72 31.15 -14.70
N SER A 162 3.97 31.85 -15.80
CA SER A 162 3.56 33.27 -15.93
C SER A 162 2.05 33.43 -15.99
N GLU A 163 1.35 32.40 -16.44
CA GLU A 163 -0.11 32.30 -16.51
C GLU A 163 -0.77 31.74 -15.23
N PHE A 164 0.00 31.42 -14.19
CA PHE A 164 -0.50 30.74 -12.99
C PHE A 164 -1.66 31.48 -12.31
N ASP A 165 -1.61 32.81 -12.29
CA ASP A 165 -2.65 33.65 -11.66
C ASP A 165 -3.95 33.70 -12.49
N ASN A 166 -3.91 33.26 -13.75
CA ASN A 166 -5.09 33.15 -14.64
C ASN A 166 -5.72 31.76 -14.62
N TRP A 167 -5.06 30.78 -13.98
CA TRP A 167 -5.55 29.42 -13.88
C TRP A 167 -6.70 29.32 -12.88
N ASN A 168 -7.61 28.38 -13.13
CA ASN A 168 -8.55 27.96 -12.11
C ASN A 168 -7.85 27.08 -11.04
N TYR A 169 -8.54 26.83 -9.93
CA TYR A 169 -7.98 26.05 -8.83
C TYR A 169 -7.53 24.64 -9.26
N GLU A 170 -8.28 23.97 -10.13
CA GLU A 170 -7.95 22.62 -10.61
C GLU A 170 -6.63 22.59 -11.40
N GLN A 171 -6.43 23.58 -12.27
CA GLN A 171 -5.20 23.75 -13.05
C GLN A 171 -4.01 24.04 -12.13
N GLN A 172 -4.20 24.87 -11.10
CA GLN A 172 -3.16 25.17 -10.10
C GLN A 172 -2.78 23.92 -9.29
N VAL A 173 -3.76 23.12 -8.85
CA VAL A 173 -3.53 21.87 -8.12
C VAL A 173 -2.87 20.81 -9.00
N ASP A 174 -3.27 20.67 -10.27
CA ASP A 174 -2.63 19.75 -11.21
C ASP A 174 -1.15 20.10 -11.41
N TRP A 175 -0.84 21.38 -11.69
CA TRP A 175 0.53 21.83 -11.80
C TRP A 175 1.31 21.62 -10.49
N ALA A 176 0.75 22.01 -9.34
CA ALA A 176 1.40 21.84 -8.05
C ALA A 176 1.70 20.37 -7.75
N THR A 177 0.78 19.47 -8.12
CA THR A 177 0.94 18.02 -7.99
C THR A 177 2.09 17.52 -8.87
N LYS A 178 2.11 17.91 -10.16
CA LYS A 178 3.19 17.56 -11.10
C LYS A 178 4.55 18.06 -10.61
N THR A 179 4.61 19.32 -10.18
CA THR A 179 5.82 19.95 -9.65
C THR A 179 6.33 19.22 -8.42
N THR A 180 5.45 18.92 -7.45
CA THR A 180 5.82 18.22 -6.22
C THR A 180 6.29 16.79 -6.49
N LYS A 181 5.64 16.05 -7.41
CA LYS A 181 6.02 14.67 -7.75
C LYS A 181 7.41 14.58 -8.40
N ASN A 182 7.80 15.60 -9.16
CA ASN A 182 9.08 15.65 -9.88
C ASN A 182 10.19 16.33 -9.08
N MET A 183 9.89 16.74 -7.85
CA MET A 183 10.85 17.39 -6.96
C MET A 183 11.85 16.36 -6.42
N ASP A 184 13.12 16.71 -6.38
CA ASP A 184 14.11 15.89 -5.68
C ASP A 184 14.00 16.05 -4.15
N THR A 185 14.61 15.13 -3.41
CA THR A 185 14.55 15.13 -1.94
C THR A 185 15.10 16.42 -1.34
N ALA A 186 16.19 16.98 -1.89
CA ALA A 186 16.83 18.18 -1.34
C ALA A 186 15.96 19.43 -1.53
N GLN A 187 15.30 19.55 -2.69
CA GLN A 187 14.32 20.59 -2.96
C GLN A 187 13.14 20.51 -2.00
N ALA A 188 12.60 19.30 -1.78
CA ALA A 188 11.46 19.10 -0.89
C ALA A 188 11.81 19.40 0.57
N VAL A 189 12.96 18.92 1.06
CA VAL A 189 13.49 19.26 2.39
C VAL A 189 13.68 20.78 2.52
N GLY A 190 14.24 21.43 1.49
CA GLY A 190 14.42 22.88 1.48
C GLY A 190 13.12 23.67 1.60
N LEU A 191 12.02 23.19 1.01
CA LEU A 191 10.70 23.84 1.15
C LEU A 191 10.04 23.57 2.51
N LEU A 192 10.25 22.39 3.08
CA LEU A 192 9.68 22.01 4.38
C LEU A 192 10.41 22.67 5.53
N VAL A 193 11.74 22.51 5.60
CA VAL A 193 12.54 22.94 6.76
C VAL A 193 12.68 24.47 6.84
N ASN A 194 12.63 25.18 5.71
CA ASN A 194 12.68 26.64 5.70
C ASN A 194 11.32 27.31 5.97
N ASP A 195 10.23 26.55 6.01
CA ASP A 195 8.91 27.07 6.34
C ASP A 195 8.62 26.92 7.84
N PRO A 196 8.52 28.02 8.61
CA PRO A 196 8.26 27.95 10.05
C PRO A 196 6.88 27.37 10.40
N TYR A 197 5.97 27.22 9.43
CA TYR A 197 4.66 26.61 9.60
C TYR A 197 4.59 25.15 9.11
N SER A 198 5.67 24.63 8.53
CA SER A 198 5.76 23.24 8.11
C SER A 198 5.60 22.28 9.29
N PRO A 199 4.97 21.11 9.08
CA PRO A 199 4.92 20.06 10.09
C PRO A 199 6.30 19.45 10.40
N PHE A 200 7.31 19.72 9.57
CA PHE A 200 8.68 19.22 9.74
C PHE A 200 9.67 20.38 9.80
N GLN A 201 10.52 20.38 10.84
CA GLN A 201 11.50 21.43 11.13
C GLN A 201 12.94 20.94 10.93
N THR A 202 13.13 19.65 10.69
CA THR A 202 14.43 19.03 10.39
C THR A 202 14.32 18.05 9.23
N GLU A 203 15.45 17.75 8.59
CA GLU A 203 15.53 16.75 7.52
C GLU A 203 15.13 15.36 8.00
N SER A 204 15.58 14.93 9.18
CA SER A 204 15.25 13.64 9.80
C SER A 204 13.74 13.47 10.08
N GLU A 205 13.03 14.57 10.32
CA GLU A 205 11.59 14.52 10.49
C GLU A 205 10.85 14.33 9.15
N ALA A 206 11.37 14.93 8.07
CA ALA A 206 10.75 14.93 6.75
C ALA A 206 11.08 13.70 5.90
N VAL A 207 12.29 13.13 6.07
CA VAL A 207 12.81 12.03 5.25
C VAL A 207 12.54 10.68 5.93
N LEU A 208 12.10 9.69 5.16
CA LEU A 208 11.96 8.31 5.58
C LEU A 208 13.28 7.55 5.36
N GLU A 209 13.61 6.69 6.31
CA GLU A 209 14.71 5.73 6.17
C GLU A 209 14.44 4.74 5.04
N ASP A 210 15.49 4.25 4.38
CA ASP A 210 15.43 3.18 3.38
C ASP A 210 15.30 1.79 4.03
N LYS A 211 14.26 1.66 4.86
CA LYS A 211 13.84 0.48 5.61
C LYS A 211 12.32 0.41 5.62
N LEU A 212 11.77 -0.78 5.87
CA LEU A 212 10.35 -0.98 6.12
C LEU A 212 10.03 -0.54 7.56
N TYR A 213 9.03 0.32 7.70
CA TYR A 213 8.49 0.74 8.99
C TYR A 213 7.45 -0.26 9.44
N VAL A 214 7.70 -0.93 10.56
CA VAL A 214 6.86 -2.01 11.06
C VAL A 214 6.22 -1.61 12.37
N CYS A 215 4.90 -1.72 12.48
CA CYS A 215 4.20 -1.56 13.75
C CYS A 215 3.65 -2.90 14.26
N ILE A 216 4.02 -3.25 15.49
CA ILE A 216 3.42 -4.37 16.21
C ILE A 216 2.17 -3.87 16.94
N HIS A 217 1.04 -4.51 16.68
CA HIS A 217 -0.23 -4.20 17.34
C HIS A 217 -0.78 -5.39 18.13
N GLU A 218 -1.59 -5.09 19.15
CA GLU A 218 -2.01 -6.07 20.16
C GLU A 218 -3.38 -6.67 19.87
N THR A 219 -3.68 -6.95 18.59
CA THR A 219 -4.96 -7.59 18.22
C THR A 219 -5.01 -9.00 18.78
N THR A 220 -6.15 -9.40 19.35
CA THR A 220 -6.36 -10.76 19.86
C THR A 220 -6.96 -11.70 18.81
N SER A 221 -7.13 -11.23 17.57
CA SER A 221 -7.72 -11.98 16.46
C SER A 221 -6.74 -12.05 15.30
N THR A 222 -6.76 -13.18 14.58
CA THR A 222 -6.05 -13.34 13.30
C THR A 222 -6.70 -12.55 12.16
N ASN A 223 -7.92 -12.04 12.34
CA ASN A 223 -8.58 -11.18 11.38
C ASN A 223 -8.02 -9.76 11.47
N GLY A 224 -7.51 -9.24 10.35
CA GLY A 224 -6.80 -7.97 10.34
C GLY A 224 -5.51 -8.03 11.17
N TRP A 225 -4.85 -9.19 11.18
CA TRP A 225 -3.55 -9.40 11.82
C TRP A 225 -2.42 -8.76 11.04
N GLY A 226 -2.52 -8.73 9.71
CA GLY A 226 -1.57 -8.06 8.81
C GLY A 226 -2.23 -6.88 8.09
N GLU A 227 -1.46 -5.85 7.81
CA GLU A 227 -1.84 -4.72 6.95
C GLU A 227 -0.60 -4.08 6.33
N GLY A 228 -0.47 -4.15 5.00
CA GLY A 228 0.53 -3.41 4.24
C GLY A 228 0.10 -1.96 4.01
N ASN A 229 1.06 -1.05 4.14
CA ASN A 229 0.85 0.39 4.02
C ASN A 229 1.96 1.05 3.19
N LEU A 230 1.97 2.39 3.12
CA LEU A 230 2.89 3.13 2.25
C LEU A 230 4.36 3.01 2.65
N VAL A 231 4.63 2.87 3.95
CA VAL A 231 6.00 2.90 4.52
C VAL A 231 6.49 1.53 5.00
N GLY A 232 5.60 0.55 5.14
CA GLY A 232 5.91 -0.81 5.56
C GLY A 232 4.65 -1.60 5.87
N ILE A 233 4.65 -2.31 7.00
CA ILE A 233 3.57 -3.23 7.38
C ILE A 233 3.18 -3.07 8.84
N ASN A 234 1.95 -3.43 9.18
CA ASN A 234 1.50 -3.62 10.55
C ASN A 234 1.24 -5.11 10.77
N VAL A 235 1.67 -5.64 11.90
CA VAL A 235 1.50 -7.06 12.24
C VAL A 235 1.09 -7.24 13.70
N GLY A 236 0.31 -8.29 13.98
CA GLY A 236 -0.05 -8.64 15.34
C GLY A 236 1.15 -9.14 16.16
N ALA A 237 1.14 -8.85 17.47
CA ALA A 237 2.14 -9.31 18.41
C ALA A 237 2.22 -10.86 18.46
N PRO A 238 3.39 -11.47 18.18
CA PRO A 238 3.58 -12.92 18.21
C PRO A 238 3.21 -13.56 19.55
N SER A 239 3.42 -12.86 20.66
CA SER A 239 3.06 -13.34 22.00
C SER A 239 1.55 -13.39 22.26
N ILE A 240 0.71 -12.75 21.44
CA ILE A 240 -0.74 -12.68 21.60
C ILE A 240 -1.45 -13.65 20.66
N ALA A 241 -1.20 -13.54 19.36
CA ALA A 241 -1.80 -14.39 18.34
C ALA A 241 -0.92 -14.45 17.09
N VAL A 242 -0.81 -15.64 16.49
CA VAL A 242 -0.09 -15.85 15.23
C VAL A 242 -0.99 -16.65 14.28
N PRO A 243 -1.32 -16.14 13.09
CA PRO A 243 -2.08 -16.88 12.09
C PRO A 243 -1.27 -18.05 11.51
N HIS A 244 -1.96 -19.04 10.97
CA HIS A 244 -1.33 -20.06 10.14
C HIS A 244 -0.72 -19.42 8.88
N GLU A 245 0.36 -19.99 8.35
CA GLU A 245 1.08 -19.46 7.17
C GLU A 245 1.55 -17.99 7.30
N VAL A 246 2.04 -17.62 8.50
CA VAL A 246 2.52 -16.26 8.80
C VAL A 246 3.51 -15.71 7.77
N ASP A 247 4.42 -16.55 7.23
CA ASP A 247 5.39 -16.11 6.24
C ASP A 247 4.72 -15.64 4.94
N LYS A 248 3.65 -16.33 4.51
CA LYS A 248 2.87 -15.91 3.34
C LYS A 248 2.12 -14.61 3.61
N ILE A 249 1.56 -14.45 4.82
CA ILE A 249 0.85 -13.22 5.22
C ILE A 249 1.82 -12.04 5.25
N VAL A 250 2.98 -12.18 5.89
CA VAL A 250 3.99 -11.11 5.92
C VAL A 250 4.44 -10.76 4.50
N LYS A 251 4.70 -11.77 3.65
CA LYS A 251 5.01 -11.53 2.24
C LYS A 251 3.90 -10.80 1.50
N HIS A 252 2.63 -11.16 1.73
CA HIS A 252 1.45 -10.51 1.16
C HIS A 252 1.41 -9.02 1.54
N GLU A 253 1.58 -8.69 2.82
CA GLU A 253 1.58 -7.28 3.26
C GLU A 253 2.75 -6.48 2.70
N ILE A 254 3.94 -7.09 2.59
CA ILE A 254 5.10 -6.45 1.95
C ILE A 254 4.83 -6.20 0.45
N ILE A 255 4.12 -7.10 -0.24
CA ILE A 255 3.70 -6.88 -1.63
C ILE A 255 2.81 -5.64 -1.73
N HIS A 256 1.89 -5.42 -0.79
CA HIS A 256 1.12 -4.17 -0.74
C HIS A 256 2.01 -2.94 -0.56
N THR A 257 3.03 -2.99 0.30
CA THR A 257 4.00 -1.89 0.42
C THR A 257 4.73 -1.62 -0.91
N ILE A 258 5.12 -2.66 -1.64
CA ILE A 258 5.74 -2.53 -2.96
C ILE A 258 4.73 -1.93 -3.97
N GLN A 259 3.48 -2.35 -3.94
CA GLN A 259 2.41 -1.76 -4.77
C GLN A 259 2.28 -0.26 -4.52
N TYR A 260 2.27 0.20 -3.26
CA TYR A 260 2.26 1.63 -2.93
C TYR A 260 3.45 2.37 -3.53
N ALA A 261 4.66 1.80 -3.48
CA ALA A 261 5.82 2.43 -4.10
C ALA A 261 5.67 2.55 -5.62
N LEU A 262 5.11 1.53 -6.28
CA LEU A 262 5.01 1.47 -7.74
C LEU A 262 3.82 2.23 -8.32
N THR A 263 2.69 2.32 -7.61
CA THR A 263 1.43 2.87 -8.14
C THR A 263 0.90 4.03 -7.31
N GLY A 264 1.33 4.14 -6.04
CA GLY A 264 0.83 5.13 -5.10
C GLY A 264 1.16 6.56 -5.53
N ASN A 265 0.15 7.42 -5.43
CA ASN A 265 0.27 8.86 -5.60
C ASN A 265 -0.20 9.56 -4.30
N PHE A 266 -0.33 10.89 -4.29
CA PHE A 266 -0.72 11.63 -3.08
C PHE A 266 -2.09 11.26 -2.51
N GLU A 267 -2.94 10.62 -3.33
CA GLU A 267 -4.31 10.24 -2.98
C GLU A 267 -4.44 8.78 -2.50
N GLY A 268 -3.34 8.02 -2.48
CA GLY A 268 -3.33 6.62 -2.02
C GLY A 268 -2.95 5.62 -3.12
N LEU A 269 -3.35 4.38 -2.93
CA LEU A 269 -3.04 3.26 -3.84
C LEU A 269 -3.79 3.44 -5.18
N GLY A 270 -3.06 3.37 -6.29
CA GLY A 270 -3.62 3.55 -7.63
C GLY A 270 -4.23 2.29 -8.26
N LEU A 271 -4.57 1.27 -7.47
CA LEU A 271 -5.05 -0.02 -7.95
C LEU A 271 -6.44 -0.33 -7.38
N PRO A 272 -7.33 -0.99 -8.15
CA PRO A 272 -8.57 -1.51 -7.60
C PRO A 272 -8.29 -2.67 -6.63
N ARG A 273 -9.20 -2.86 -5.68
CA ARG A 273 -9.06 -3.87 -4.60
C ARG A 273 -8.78 -5.27 -5.14
N TRP A 274 -9.55 -5.73 -6.13
CA TRP A 274 -9.35 -7.07 -6.70
C TRP A 274 -7.93 -7.25 -7.26
N PHE A 275 -7.36 -6.21 -7.87
CA PHE A 275 -6.02 -6.31 -8.47
C PHE A 275 -4.95 -6.32 -7.37
N SER A 276 -5.03 -5.38 -6.42
CA SER A 276 -4.04 -5.26 -5.35
C SER A 276 -4.01 -6.52 -4.48
N GLU A 277 -5.17 -7.00 -4.07
CA GLU A 277 -5.30 -8.22 -3.25
C GLU A 277 -4.96 -9.46 -4.08
N GLY A 278 -5.42 -9.55 -5.34
CA GLY A 278 -5.15 -10.69 -6.21
C GLY A 278 -3.67 -10.87 -6.54
N GLN A 279 -2.96 -9.77 -6.79
CA GLN A 279 -1.51 -9.79 -6.95
C GLN A 279 -0.82 -10.28 -5.68
N ALA A 280 -1.22 -9.76 -4.52
CA ALA A 280 -0.62 -10.12 -3.24
C ALA A 280 -0.87 -11.59 -2.88
N VAL A 281 -2.10 -12.11 -3.10
CA VAL A 281 -2.46 -13.54 -2.93
C VAL A 281 -1.60 -14.42 -3.85
N SER A 282 -1.59 -14.13 -5.16
CA SER A 282 -0.88 -14.95 -6.15
C SER A 282 0.63 -14.98 -5.90
N LEU A 283 1.25 -13.84 -5.59
CA LEU A 283 2.70 -13.71 -5.46
C LEU A 283 3.24 -14.09 -4.08
N SER A 284 2.41 -14.04 -3.03
CA SER A 284 2.76 -14.55 -1.69
C SER A 284 2.69 -16.08 -1.60
N GLY A 285 1.99 -16.74 -2.53
CA GLY A 285 1.78 -18.19 -2.52
C GLY A 285 0.59 -18.61 -1.64
N MET A 286 -0.31 -17.68 -1.32
CA MET A 286 -1.62 -17.99 -0.75
C MET A 286 -2.50 -18.74 -1.76
N ASN A 287 -3.61 -19.28 -1.27
CA ASN A 287 -4.51 -20.10 -2.09
C ASN A 287 -5.19 -19.27 -3.18
N VAL A 288 -5.03 -19.71 -4.43
CA VAL A 288 -5.70 -19.18 -5.61
C VAL A 288 -6.80 -20.15 -6.02
N ALA A 289 -7.98 -19.64 -6.38
CA ALA A 289 -9.09 -20.46 -6.84
C ALA A 289 -8.71 -21.25 -8.11
N HIS A 290 -9.27 -22.44 -8.27
CA HIS A 290 -9.05 -23.22 -9.50
C HIS A 290 -9.75 -22.55 -10.68
N LYS A 291 -9.15 -22.64 -11.88
CA LYS A 291 -9.77 -22.11 -13.12
C LYS A 291 -11.21 -22.59 -13.29
N SER A 292 -11.48 -23.87 -13.01
CA SER A 292 -12.83 -24.46 -13.13
C SER A 292 -13.89 -23.84 -12.23
N GLN A 293 -13.48 -23.04 -11.24
CA GLN A 293 -14.37 -22.35 -10.31
C GLN A 293 -14.64 -20.92 -10.73
N HIS A 294 -14.11 -20.45 -11.88
CA HIS A 294 -14.16 -19.03 -12.25
C HIS A 294 -15.57 -18.43 -12.20
N SER A 295 -16.65 -19.21 -12.37
CA SER A 295 -18.04 -18.74 -12.31
C SER A 295 -18.64 -18.61 -10.89
N GLU A 296 -17.86 -18.88 -9.84
CA GLU A 296 -18.32 -18.81 -8.44
C GLU A 296 -18.22 -17.39 -7.86
N TYR A 297 -17.49 -16.48 -8.52
CA TYR A 297 -17.27 -15.10 -8.05
C TYR A 297 -16.92 -14.15 -9.20
N ASP A 298 -17.35 -12.88 -9.13
CA ASP A 298 -17.04 -11.81 -10.08
C ASP A 298 -15.94 -10.87 -9.55
N PRO A 299 -14.64 -11.25 -9.61
CA PRO A 299 -13.58 -10.49 -8.95
C PRO A 299 -13.37 -9.10 -9.55
N THR A 300 -13.51 -8.95 -10.87
CA THR A 300 -13.22 -7.72 -11.61
C THR A 300 -14.24 -6.59 -11.38
N LEU A 301 -15.33 -6.87 -10.66
CA LEU A 301 -16.31 -5.88 -10.21
C LEU A 301 -15.92 -5.22 -8.87
N VAL A 302 -14.95 -5.78 -8.14
CA VAL A 302 -14.59 -5.29 -6.80
C VAL A 302 -13.50 -4.23 -6.87
N VAL A 303 -13.91 -2.96 -6.99
CA VAL A 303 -13.01 -1.81 -7.08
C VAL A 303 -12.62 -1.31 -5.69
N TYR A 304 -13.59 -1.26 -4.79
CA TYR A 304 -13.46 -0.80 -3.41
C TYR A 304 -13.82 -1.90 -2.43
N TYR A 305 -13.47 -1.69 -1.16
CA TYR A 305 -13.82 -2.62 -0.09
C TYR A 305 -15.33 -2.84 0.06
N ASN A 306 -16.14 -1.81 -0.15
CA ASN A 306 -17.59 -1.92 -0.01
C ASN A 306 -18.26 -2.67 -1.18
N ASP A 307 -17.53 -2.93 -2.27
CA ASP A 307 -18.03 -3.71 -3.41
C ASP A 307 -17.84 -5.22 -3.16
N GLU A 308 -17.01 -5.59 -2.18
CA GLU A 308 -16.79 -6.98 -1.79
C GLU A 308 -18.06 -7.56 -1.18
N ILE A 309 -18.53 -8.65 -1.79
CA ILE A 309 -19.67 -9.42 -1.32
C ILE A 309 -19.25 -10.84 -0.97
N GLY A 310 -20.01 -11.49 -0.09
CA GLY A 310 -19.81 -12.91 0.24
C GLY A 310 -18.68 -13.17 1.23
N ASP A 311 -18.15 -14.38 1.18
CA ASP A 311 -17.04 -14.83 2.04
C ASP A 311 -15.70 -14.29 1.54
N GLN A 312 -14.89 -13.73 2.45
CA GLN A 312 -13.63 -13.09 2.09
C GLN A 312 -12.58 -14.09 1.59
N ALA A 313 -12.56 -15.32 2.12
CA ALA A 313 -11.62 -16.34 1.66
C ALA A 313 -11.92 -16.72 0.21
N THR A 314 -13.20 -16.88 -0.14
CA THR A 314 -13.63 -17.04 -1.52
C THR A 314 -13.19 -15.85 -2.36
N ALA A 315 -13.56 -14.62 -1.99
CA ALA A 315 -13.23 -13.40 -2.74
C ALA A 315 -11.72 -13.29 -3.05
N TYR A 316 -10.86 -13.44 -2.05
CA TYR A 316 -9.40 -13.33 -2.19
C TYR A 316 -8.82 -14.40 -3.12
N SER A 317 -9.29 -15.65 -3.01
CA SER A 317 -8.83 -16.72 -3.89
C SER A 317 -9.21 -16.46 -5.35
N HIS A 318 -10.35 -15.82 -5.61
CA HIS A 318 -10.79 -15.41 -6.95
C HIS A 318 -10.09 -14.16 -7.47
N TYR A 319 -9.75 -13.19 -6.61
CA TYR A 319 -8.84 -12.10 -6.96
C TYR A 319 -7.49 -12.66 -7.43
N GLY A 320 -6.96 -13.65 -6.72
CA GLY A 320 -5.75 -14.37 -7.11
C GLY A 320 -5.86 -15.01 -8.48
N LEU A 321 -7.01 -15.61 -8.82
CA LEU A 321 -7.25 -16.24 -10.12
C LEU A 321 -7.33 -15.20 -11.25
N ALA A 322 -8.01 -14.07 -11.01
CA ALA A 322 -8.08 -12.98 -11.97
C ALA A 322 -6.68 -12.39 -12.24
N TYR A 323 -5.90 -12.12 -11.20
CA TYR A 323 -4.52 -11.68 -11.37
C TYR A 323 -3.66 -12.72 -12.11
N GLN A 324 -3.82 -14.01 -11.79
CA GLN A 324 -3.07 -15.10 -12.41
C GLN A 324 -3.31 -15.16 -13.94
N TYR A 325 -4.55 -14.95 -14.40
CA TYR A 325 -4.85 -14.84 -15.83
C TYR A 325 -4.03 -13.73 -16.51
N LEU A 326 -3.99 -12.53 -15.91
CA LEU A 326 -3.22 -11.41 -16.45
C LEU A 326 -1.73 -11.71 -16.44
N LYS A 327 -1.22 -12.30 -15.36
CA LYS A 327 0.20 -12.66 -15.21
C LYS A 327 0.64 -13.68 -16.24
N ASP A 328 -0.14 -14.73 -16.49
CA ASP A 328 0.24 -15.76 -17.46
C ASP A 328 0.16 -15.27 -18.90
N THR A 329 -0.75 -14.34 -19.15
CA THR A 329 -0.95 -13.76 -20.48
C THR A 329 0.09 -12.69 -20.83
N ASN A 330 0.46 -11.85 -19.86
CA ASN A 330 1.26 -10.64 -20.10
C ASN A 330 2.69 -10.74 -19.55
N GLY A 331 2.93 -11.63 -18.60
CA GLY A 331 4.17 -11.71 -17.83
C GLY A 331 4.26 -10.66 -16.72
N GLN A 332 4.95 -11.01 -15.64
CA GLN A 332 5.10 -10.16 -14.46
C GLN A 332 5.81 -8.83 -14.78
N SER A 333 6.85 -8.84 -15.62
CA SER A 333 7.59 -7.63 -16.00
C SER A 333 6.72 -6.60 -16.72
N SER A 334 5.81 -7.05 -17.59
CA SER A 334 4.82 -6.18 -18.25
C SER A 334 3.85 -5.58 -17.25
N ILE A 335 3.37 -6.38 -16.27
CA ILE A 335 2.52 -5.89 -15.19
C ILE A 335 3.23 -4.82 -14.35
N ILE A 336 4.50 -5.03 -13.99
CA ILE A 336 5.27 -4.03 -13.23
C ILE A 336 5.48 -2.75 -14.04
N SER A 337 5.68 -2.86 -15.35
CA SER A 337 5.80 -1.71 -16.23
C SER A 337 4.49 -0.92 -16.29
N PHE A 338 3.36 -1.62 -16.40
CA PHE A 338 2.01 -1.06 -16.25
C PHE A 338 1.84 -0.35 -14.89
N MET A 339 2.22 -0.98 -13.78
CA MET A 339 2.12 -0.37 -12.45
C MET A 339 2.92 0.93 -12.34
N LYS A 340 4.14 0.95 -12.89
CA LYS A 340 4.96 2.18 -12.96
C LYS A 340 4.28 3.26 -13.82
N ASP A 341 3.63 2.90 -14.92
CA ASP A 341 2.84 3.82 -15.75
C ASP A 341 1.66 4.41 -14.96
N VAL A 342 0.94 3.61 -14.14
CA VAL A 342 -0.15 4.09 -13.26
C VAL A 342 0.31 5.24 -12.39
N LYS A 343 1.50 5.14 -11.77
CA LYS A 343 2.05 6.19 -10.91
C LYS A 343 2.37 7.47 -11.66
N GLN A 344 2.70 7.42 -12.94
CA GLN A 344 3.02 8.61 -13.73
C GLN A 344 1.78 9.41 -14.12
N VAL A 345 0.60 8.77 -14.19
CA VAL A 345 -0.64 9.47 -14.55
C VAL A 345 -0.98 10.50 -13.46
N THR A 346 -1.02 11.77 -13.88
CA THR A 346 -1.36 12.89 -13.01
C THR A 346 -2.85 13.17 -13.08
N TYR A 347 -3.33 13.82 -12.02
CA TYR A 347 -4.74 14.08 -11.78
C TYR A 347 -5.33 14.99 -12.86
N ASP A 348 -6.09 14.42 -13.82
CA ASP A 348 -6.94 15.18 -14.73
C ASP A 348 -8.37 15.20 -14.18
N PHE A 349 -8.73 16.29 -13.47
CA PHE A 349 -10.06 16.51 -12.87
C PHE A 349 -11.19 16.35 -13.90
N SER A 350 -10.94 16.70 -15.17
CA SER A 350 -11.94 16.64 -16.24
C SER A 350 -12.31 15.20 -16.64
N LYS A 351 -11.40 14.24 -16.40
CA LYS A 351 -11.57 12.82 -16.75
C LYS A 351 -12.06 11.97 -15.58
N GLN A 352 -11.65 12.27 -14.34
CA GLN A 352 -12.03 11.47 -13.17
C GLN A 352 -13.52 11.57 -12.81
N LEU A 353 -14.14 12.73 -12.99
CA LEU A 353 -15.58 12.91 -12.74
C LEU A 353 -16.47 12.19 -13.77
N ASN A 354 -15.88 11.56 -14.80
CA ASN A 354 -16.58 11.03 -15.96
C ASN A 354 -16.21 9.58 -16.30
N SER A 355 -15.54 8.82 -15.42
CA SER A 355 -15.33 7.39 -15.68
C SER A 355 -16.58 6.59 -15.27
N PRO A 356 -17.32 5.98 -16.21
CA PRO A 356 -18.47 5.14 -15.89
C PRO A 356 -18.09 3.87 -15.11
N LEU A 357 -16.79 3.56 -14.99
CA LEU A 357 -16.30 2.36 -14.33
C LEU A 357 -16.07 2.52 -12.82
N GLU A 358 -16.19 3.75 -12.30
CA GLU A 358 -15.91 4.11 -10.90
C GLU A 358 -14.49 3.74 -10.43
N GLU A 359 -13.53 3.60 -11.35
CA GLU A 359 -12.13 3.25 -11.08
C GLU A 359 -11.17 4.44 -11.21
N TYR A 360 -9.99 4.31 -10.61
CA TYR A 360 -8.90 5.28 -10.78
C TYR A 360 -8.54 5.44 -12.27
N HIS A 361 -8.67 6.64 -12.82
CA HIS A 361 -8.43 6.89 -14.24
C HIS A 361 -7.04 6.46 -14.73
N GLY A 362 -6.00 6.69 -13.92
CA GLY A 362 -4.64 6.29 -14.28
C GLY A 362 -4.45 4.77 -14.35
N TYR A 363 -5.23 4.01 -13.58
CA TYR A 363 -5.29 2.56 -13.70
C TYR A 363 -5.90 2.16 -15.05
N VAL A 364 -7.08 2.71 -15.38
CA VAL A 364 -7.79 2.39 -16.63
C VAL A 364 -6.94 2.73 -17.85
N GLU A 365 -6.37 3.94 -17.91
CA GLU A 365 -5.53 4.38 -19.04
C GLU A 365 -4.30 3.48 -19.21
N ALA A 366 -3.60 3.17 -18.12
CA ALA A 366 -2.40 2.34 -18.19
C ALA A 366 -2.72 0.87 -18.52
N PHE A 367 -3.85 0.35 -18.02
CA PHE A 367 -4.31 -1.01 -18.27
C PHE A 367 -4.69 -1.20 -19.73
N ASP A 368 -5.58 -0.35 -20.26
CA ASP A 368 -6.09 -0.42 -21.64
C ASP A 368 -4.99 -0.30 -22.68
N LYS A 369 -3.91 0.42 -22.34
CA LYS A 369 -2.72 0.59 -23.17
C LYS A 369 -1.84 -0.67 -23.20
N SER A 370 -1.82 -1.45 -22.13
CA SER A 370 -0.73 -2.40 -21.85
C SER A 370 -1.15 -3.86 -21.79
N MET A 371 -2.39 -4.14 -21.37
CA MET A 371 -2.86 -5.49 -21.11
C MET A 371 -3.39 -6.16 -22.37
N LYS A 372 -3.17 -7.48 -22.42
CA LYS A 372 -3.60 -8.35 -23.51
C LYS A 372 -4.37 -9.53 -22.97
N GLN A 373 -5.16 -10.11 -23.85
CA GLN A 373 -5.82 -11.41 -23.73
C GLN A 373 -4.84 -12.54 -24.08
N PHE A 374 -5.20 -13.77 -23.71
CA PHE A 374 -4.37 -14.96 -23.97
C PHE A 374 -4.04 -15.16 -25.47
N ASN A 375 -4.96 -14.78 -26.35
CA ASN A 375 -4.76 -14.81 -27.81
C ASN A 375 -3.86 -13.67 -28.35
N GLY A 376 -3.38 -12.78 -27.49
CA GLY A 376 -2.53 -11.63 -27.82
C GLY A 376 -3.28 -10.35 -28.24
N ALA A 377 -4.62 -10.38 -28.33
CA ALA A 377 -5.43 -9.19 -28.59
C ALA A 377 -5.37 -8.21 -27.41
N PRO A 378 -5.57 -6.90 -27.63
CA PRO A 378 -5.70 -5.93 -26.54
C PRO A 378 -6.83 -6.29 -25.58
N LEU A 379 -6.66 -5.98 -24.29
CA LEU A 379 -7.64 -6.16 -23.25
C LEU A 379 -7.85 -4.83 -22.52
N SER A 380 -9.05 -4.26 -22.61
CA SER A 380 -9.43 -3.11 -21.79
C SER A 380 -9.97 -3.56 -20.42
N VAL A 381 -9.99 -2.63 -19.46
CA VAL A 381 -10.63 -2.83 -18.15
C VAL A 381 -12.10 -3.20 -18.33
N GLU A 382 -12.82 -2.46 -19.16
CA GLU A 382 -14.24 -2.71 -19.43
C GLU A 382 -14.46 -4.12 -19.99
N GLN A 383 -13.64 -4.53 -20.95
CA GLN A 383 -13.72 -5.87 -21.51
C GLN A 383 -13.37 -6.93 -20.48
N TYR A 384 -12.31 -6.74 -19.69
CA TYR A 384 -11.95 -7.72 -18.66
C TYR A 384 -13.04 -7.86 -17.59
N ARG A 385 -13.74 -6.77 -17.28
CA ARG A 385 -14.87 -6.77 -16.35
C ARG A 385 -16.03 -7.62 -16.84
N TYR A 386 -16.48 -7.41 -18.08
CA TYR A 386 -17.68 -8.07 -18.61
C TYR A 386 -17.42 -9.45 -19.21
N ASP A 387 -16.20 -9.69 -19.71
CA ASP A 387 -15.83 -10.94 -20.37
C ASP A 387 -14.96 -11.84 -19.47
N TYR A 388 -14.79 -11.52 -18.18
CA TYR A 388 -13.93 -12.30 -17.26
C TYR A 388 -14.17 -13.81 -17.37
N HIS A 389 -15.42 -14.26 -17.21
CA HIS A 389 -15.71 -15.70 -17.23
C HIS A 389 -15.52 -16.36 -18.59
N SER A 390 -15.82 -15.68 -19.70
CA SER A 390 -15.58 -16.23 -21.03
C SER A 390 -14.07 -16.33 -21.31
N LEU A 391 -13.30 -15.30 -20.94
CA LEU A 391 -11.85 -15.31 -21.04
C LEU A 391 -11.21 -16.43 -20.22
N LEU A 392 -11.75 -16.74 -19.04
CA LEU A 392 -11.27 -17.83 -18.18
C LEU A 392 -11.68 -19.22 -18.69
N THR A 393 -12.80 -19.32 -19.43
CA THR A 393 -13.21 -20.56 -20.09
C THR A 393 -12.25 -20.94 -21.23
N ASP A 394 -11.72 -19.93 -21.93
CA ASP A 394 -10.82 -20.11 -23.08
C ASP A 394 -9.32 -20.24 -22.69
N TYR A 395 -8.98 -20.15 -21.39
CA TYR A 395 -7.61 -20.01 -20.85
C TYR A 395 -6.96 -21.27 -20.26
#